data_AF-Q6PNZ2-F1
#
_entry.id   AF-Q6PNZ2-F1
#
_cell.length_a   1.000
_cell.length_b   1.000
_cell.length_c   1.000
_cell.angle_alpha   90.00
_cell.angle_beta   90.00
_cell.angle_gamma   90.00
#
_symmetry.space_group_name_H-M   'P 1'
#
loop_
_entity.id
_entity.type
_entity.pdbx_description
1 polymer ?
#
loop_
_entity_poly.entity_id
_entity_poly.type
_entity_poly.pdbx_seq_one_letter_code
_entity_poly.pdbx_strand_id
1 'polypeptide(L)' 'ISFNQLKFDFSKVDLPQGIKDLDISRNKIYGSLPKKLGQLPLRSIDVSYNNLCGPIPTGRRLKNFSPDKFSHNKCLCG' A
#
# COMPACT_ATOMS: atom_id res chain seq x y z
N ILE A 1 -4.40 -1.81 10.36
CA ILE A 1 -5.86 -1.99 10.44
C ILE A 1 -6.26 -2.92 9.30
N SER A 2 -6.44 -4.20 9.62
CA SER A 2 -6.56 -5.27 8.63
C SER A 2 -7.85 -6.04 8.89
N PHE A 3 -8.37 -6.80 7.91
CA PHE A 3 -9.64 -7.55 8.04
C PHE A 3 -10.82 -6.66 8.42
N ASN A 4 -10.99 -5.57 7.69
CA ASN A 4 -12.06 -4.61 7.91
C ASN A 4 -12.80 -4.32 6.60
N GLN A 5 -13.80 -3.45 6.66
CA GLN A 5 -14.57 -3.04 5.48
C GLN A 5 -14.22 -1.62 5.01
N LEU A 6 -13.02 -1.13 5.34
CA LEU A 6 -12.62 0.23 4.99
C LEU A 6 -12.62 0.41 3.47
N LYS A 7 -13.28 1.47 3.01
CA LYS A 7 -13.44 1.79 1.59
C LYS A 7 -13.23 3.29 1.38
N PHE A 8 -12.05 3.63 0.90
CA PHE A 8 -11.68 5.00 0.54
C PHE A 8 -10.60 4.98 -0.54
N ASP A 9 -10.39 6.12 -1.18
CA ASP A 9 -9.35 6.31 -2.19
C ASP A 9 -7.99 6.53 -1.49
N PHE A 10 -7.11 5.54 -1.55
CA PHE A 10 -5.80 5.63 -0.90
C PHE A 10 -4.91 6.69 -1.53
N SER A 11 -5.12 7.03 -2.81
CA SER A 11 -4.31 8.03 -3.51
C SER A 11 -4.45 9.44 -2.94
N LYS A 12 -5.49 9.68 -2.13
CA LYS A 12 -5.79 10.95 -1.46
C LYS A 12 -5.28 11.02 -0.02
N VAL A 13 -4.69 9.95 0.50
CA VAL A 13 -4.22 9.91 1.88
C VAL A 13 -2.86 10.58 1.99
N ASP A 14 -2.74 11.56 2.89
CA ASP A 14 -1.43 12.06 3.32
C ASP A 14 -0.87 11.17 4.43
N LEU A 15 0.23 10.48 4.11
CA LEU A 15 0.89 9.57 5.04
C LEU A 15 1.88 10.35 5.92
N PRO A 16 1.84 10.22 7.26
CA PRO A 16 2.83 10.83 8.14
C PRO A 16 4.24 10.28 7.88
N GLN A 17 5.24 11.15 7.98
CA GLN A 17 6.65 10.82 7.69
C GLN A 17 7.22 9.74 8.63
N GLY A 18 6.63 9.58 9.83
CA GLY A 18 7.08 8.64 10.85
C GLY A 18 6.53 7.22 10.73
N ILE A 19 5.74 6.89 9.69
CA ILE A 19 5.23 5.53 9.52
C ILE A 19 6.38 4.56 9.26
N LYS A 20 6.44 3.52 10.09
CA LYS A 20 7.39 2.40 9.96
C LYS A 20 6.68 1.11 9.59
N ASP A 21 5.47 0.90 10.08
CA ASP A 21 4.70 -0.32 9.85
C ASP A 21 3.32 0.06 9.31
N LEU A 22 3.00 -0.44 8.12
CA LEU A 22 1.74 -0.18 7.45
C LEU A 22 1.07 -1.49 7.07
N ASP A 23 0.11 -1.93 7.87
CA ASP A 23 -0.77 -3.04 7.49
C ASP A 23 -2.19 -2.51 7.32
N ILE A 24 -2.67 -2.55 6.07
CA ILE A 24 -4.05 -2.22 5.68
C ILE A 24 -4.68 -3.37 4.88
N SER A 25 -4.10 -4.55 4.98
CA SER A 25 -4.50 -5.72 4.20
C SER A 25 -5.95 -6.13 4.47
N ARG A 26 -6.58 -6.79 3.50
CA ARG A 26 -7.94 -7.32 3.61
C ARG A 26 -8.96 -6.24 4.00
N ASN A 27 -9.03 -5.23 3.13
CA ASN A 27 -10.04 -4.18 3.17
C ASN A 27 -10.66 -4.02 1.77
N LYS A 28 -11.44 -2.94 1.56
CA LYS A 28 -12.03 -2.58 0.26
C LYS A 28 -11.43 -1.28 -0.28
N ILE A 29 -10.20 -0.95 0.11
CA ILE A 29 -9.50 0.30 -0.25
C ILE A 29 -9.20 0.30 -1.74
N TYR A 30 -9.39 1.42 -2.42
CA TYR A 30 -9.23 1.55 -3.87
C TYR A 30 -8.34 2.76 -4.22
N GLY A 31 -8.13 2.99 -5.52
CA GLY A 31 -7.21 4.01 -6.01
C GLY A 31 -5.78 3.48 -6.14
N SER A 32 -4.81 4.38 -6.21
CA SER A 32 -3.39 4.03 -6.32
C SER A 32 -2.65 4.21 -4.99
N LEU A 33 -1.46 3.60 -4.89
CA LEU A 33 -0.55 3.84 -3.78
C LEU A 33 0.02 5.28 -3.88
N PRO A 34 -0.05 6.11 -2.82
CA PRO A 34 0.53 7.45 -2.82
C PRO A 34 2.02 7.43 -3.13
N LYS A 35 2.51 8.38 -3.96
CA LYS A 35 3.94 8.48 -4.29
C LYS A 35 4.84 8.59 -3.04
N LYS A 36 4.37 9.28 -2.00
CA LYS A 36 5.07 9.47 -0.72
C LYS A 36 5.40 8.15 -0.03
N LEU A 37 4.60 7.09 -0.26
CA LEU A 37 4.84 5.75 0.29
C LEU A 37 6.24 5.20 -0.05
N GLY A 38 6.73 5.48 -1.26
CA GLY A 38 8.07 5.07 -1.70
C GLY A 38 9.23 5.78 -1.00
N GLN A 39 8.95 6.89 -0.30
CA GLN A 39 9.92 7.71 0.41
C GLN A 39 9.95 7.44 1.92
N LEU A 40 8.95 6.70 2.44
CA LEU A 40 8.83 6.45 3.88
C LEU A 40 9.87 5.42 4.37
N PRO A 41 10.34 5.55 5.61
CA PRO A 41 11.30 4.62 6.23
C PRO A 41 10.62 3.32 6.69
N LEU A 42 9.79 2.72 5.82
CA LEU A 42 9.01 1.52 6.12
C LEU A 42 9.92 0.34 6.47
N ARG A 43 9.55 -0.36 7.55
CA ARG A 43 10.09 -1.63 8.04
C ARG A 43 9.18 -2.79 7.69
N SER A 44 7.87 -2.56 7.65
CA SER A 44 6.86 -3.54 7.24
C SER A 44 5.76 -2.87 6.42
N ILE A 45 5.25 -3.60 5.43
CA ILE A 45 4.08 -3.22 4.64
C ILE A 45 3.25 -4.44 4.30
N ASP A 46 1.92 -4.31 4.38
CA ASP A 46 0.97 -5.24 3.79
C ASP A 46 -0.26 -4.46 3.30
N VAL A 47 -0.42 -4.39 1.98
CA VAL A 47 -1.57 -3.77 1.30
C VAL A 47 -2.38 -4.81 0.52
N SER A 48 -2.12 -6.09 0.77
CA SER A 48 -2.73 -7.20 0.03
C SER A 48 -4.25 -7.28 0.26
N TYR A 49 -4.96 -7.95 -0.65
CA TYR A 49 -6.42 -8.12 -0.56
C TYR A 49 -7.17 -6.78 -0.43
N ASN A 50 -7.00 -5.92 -1.42
CA ASN A 50 -7.70 -4.65 -1.57
C ASN A 50 -8.10 -4.44 -3.04
N ASN A 51 -8.63 -3.27 -3.40
CA ASN A 51 -9.01 -2.92 -4.77
C ASN A 51 -8.05 -1.90 -5.39
N LEU A 52 -6.77 -1.90 -4.99
CA LEU A 52 -5.78 -0.93 -5.45
C LEU A 52 -5.38 -1.19 -6.90
N CYS A 53 -5.02 -0.14 -7.63
CA CYS A 53 -4.60 -0.22 -9.02
C CYS A 53 -3.57 0.87 -9.37
N GLY A 54 -2.70 0.58 -10.32
CA GLY A 54 -1.66 1.48 -10.81
C GLY A 54 -0.25 1.03 -10.37
N PRO A 55 0.78 1.83 -10.69
CA PRO A 55 2.15 1.45 -10.43
C PRO A 55 2.46 1.43 -8.93
N ILE A 56 3.25 0.44 -8.48
CA ILE A 56 3.88 0.47 -7.17
C ILE A 56 4.92 1.59 -7.17
N PRO A 57 4.83 2.60 -6.26
CA PRO A 57 5.75 3.71 -6.23
C PRO A 57 7.20 3.21 -6.14
N THR A 58 8.06 3.72 -7.02
CA THR A 58 9.47 3.36 -7.02
C THR A 58 10.16 3.96 -5.80
N GLY A 59 10.43 3.11 -4.81
CA GLY A 59 11.23 3.43 -3.63
C GLY A 59 12.25 2.33 -3.40
N ARG A 60 13.47 2.69 -2.99
CA ARG A 60 14.55 1.71 -2.71
C ARG A 60 14.11 0.59 -1.75
N ARG A 61 13.18 0.88 -0.85
CA ARG A 61 12.67 -0.08 0.15
C ARG A 61 11.49 -0.92 -0.33
N LEU A 62 10.60 -0.39 -1.17
CA LEU A 62 9.38 -1.10 -1.56
C LEU A 62 9.67 -2.36 -2.38
N LYS A 63 10.73 -2.35 -3.18
CA LYS A 63 11.22 -3.51 -3.95
C LYS A 63 11.79 -4.64 -3.08
N ASN A 64 12.12 -4.37 -1.82
CA ASN A 64 12.70 -5.37 -0.91
C ASN A 64 11.62 -6.14 -0.15
N PHE A 65 10.36 -5.69 -0.20
CA PHE A 65 9.25 -6.43 0.38
C PHE A 65 8.80 -7.54 -0.55
N SER A 66 8.37 -8.65 0.03
CA SER A 66 7.91 -9.80 -0.74
C SER A 66 6.65 -9.45 -1.55
N PRO A 67 6.52 -9.92 -2.80
CA PRO A 67 5.39 -9.57 -3.68
C PRO A 67 4.00 -9.91 -3.11
N ASP A 68 3.89 -10.89 -2.20
CA ASP A 68 2.62 -11.21 -1.52
C ASP A 68 2.02 -9.99 -0.79
N LYS A 69 2.85 -9.06 -0.31
CA LYS A 69 2.43 -7.82 0.35
C LYS A 69 1.64 -6.86 -0.53
N PHE A 70 1.69 -7.06 -1.85
CA PHE A 70 0.97 -6.26 -2.84
C PHE A 70 -0.06 -7.09 -3.62
N SER A 71 -0.12 -8.40 -3.38
CA SER A 71 -0.97 -9.33 -4.10
C SER A 71 -2.48 -9.11 -3.86
N HIS A 72 -3.32 -9.73 -4.70
CA HIS A 72 -4.78 -9.67 -4.56
C HIS A 72 -5.31 -8.22 -4.54
N ASN A 73 -4.74 -7.39 -5.41
CA ASN A 73 -5.22 -6.05 -5.73
C ASN A 73 -5.73 -6.01 -7.16
N LYS A 74 -6.53 -4.98 -7.51
CA LYS A 74 -7.23 -4.89 -8.79
C LYS A 74 -6.27 -4.87 -9.99
N CYS A 75 -5.24 -4.03 -9.95
CA CYS A 75 -4.26 -3.91 -11.04
C CYS A 75 -2.98 -3.18 -10.60
N LEU A 76 -2.37 -3.62 -9.50
CA LEU A 76 -1.03 -3.14 -9.14
C LEU A 76 0.02 -3.71 -10.10
N CYS A 77 0.98 -2.90 -10.51
CA CYS A 77 2.05 -3.30 -11.43
C CYS A 77 3.40 -2.64 -11.09
N GLY A 78 4.51 -3.22 -11.57
CA GLY A 78 5.87 -2.68 -11.43
C GLY A 78 6.83 -3.58 -10.67
#